data_AF-A0A7V3EQS5-F1
#
_entry.id   AF-A0A7V3EQS5-F1
#
_cell.length_a   1.000
_cell.length_b   1.000
_cell.length_c   1.000
_cell.angle_alpha   90.00
_cell.angle_beta   90.00
_cell.angle_gamma   90.00
#
_symmetry.space_group_name_H-M   'P 1'
#
loop_
_entity.id
_entity.type
_entity.pdbx_description
1 polymer ?
#
loop_
_entity_poly.entity_id
_entity_poly.type
_entity_poly.pdbx_seq_one_letter_code
_entity_poly.pdbx_strand_id
1 'polypeptide(L)' 'DYKGDNNSAIVDLSLTMVNGNLAKVVGWYDNEWGYANRLVEMAQYINE' A
#
# COMPACT_ATOMS: atom_id res chain seq x y z
N ASP A 1 -3.10 -8.29 10.92
CA ASP A 1 -4.21 -7.68 10.16
C ASP A 1 -3.95 -7.67 8.67
N TYR A 2 -2.75 -7.28 8.21
CA TYR A 2 -2.47 -7.10 6.77
C TYR A 2 -1.67 -8.22 6.11
N LYS A 3 -1.41 -9.34 6.79
CA LYS A 3 -0.68 -10.46 6.21
C LYS A 3 -1.49 -11.09 5.08
N GLY A 4 -0.92 -11.16 3.88
CA GLY A 4 -1.59 -11.66 2.68
C GLY A 4 -2.53 -10.65 2.02
N ASP A 5 -2.44 -9.36 2.37
CA ASP A 5 -3.22 -8.32 1.72
C ASP A 5 -2.60 -7.92 0.37
N ASN A 6 -3.43 -7.87 -0.67
CA ASN A 6 -2.98 -7.62 -2.05
C ASN A 6 -2.76 -6.13 -2.35
N ASN A 7 -3.16 -5.20 -1.48
CA ASN A 7 -3.03 -3.77 -1.74
C ASN A 7 -1.57 -3.32 -1.59
N SER A 8 -1.12 -2.40 -2.45
CA SER A 8 0.23 -1.83 -2.34
C SER A 8 0.41 -0.92 -1.12
N ALA A 9 -0.68 -0.36 -0.62
CA ALA A 9 -0.73 0.47 0.57
C ALA A 9 -2.18 0.56 1.09
N ILE A 10 -2.34 0.52 2.41
CA ILE A 10 -3.60 0.69 3.13
C ILE A 10 -3.41 1.87 4.07
N VAL A 11 -4.17 2.93 3.86
CA VAL A 11 -4.09 4.14 4.69
C VAL A 11 -4.73 3.87 6.06
N ASP A 12 -3.98 4.12 7.12
CA ASP A 12 -4.47 4.04 8.49
C ASP A 12 -5.01 5.40 8.93
N LEU A 13 -6.33 5.56 8.86
CA LEU A 13 -7.02 6.79 9.25
C LEU A 13 -6.89 7.08 10.75
N SER A 14 -6.71 6.06 11.59
CA SER A 14 -6.58 6.25 13.04
C SER A 14 -5.25 6.89 13.43
N LEU A 15 -4.22 6.70 12.60
CA LEU A 15 -2.88 7.27 12.79
C LEU A 15 -2.62 8.50 11.92
N THR A 16 -3.57 8.85 11.05
CA THR A 16 -3.50 10.02 10.17
C THR A 16 -3.89 11.28 10.95
N MET A 17 -3.08 12.34 10.86
CA MET A 17 -3.27 13.58 11.62
C MET A 17 -3.05 14.81 10.74
N VAL A 18 -3.77 15.89 11.05
CA VAL A 18 -3.61 17.21 10.41
C VAL A 18 -3.25 18.24 11.47
N ASN A 19 -2.23 19.04 11.21
CA ASN A 19 -1.85 20.19 12.03
C ASN A 19 -1.67 21.42 11.13
N GLY A 20 -2.67 22.32 11.13
CA GLY A 20 -2.70 23.48 10.24
C GLY A 20 -2.69 23.05 8.76
N ASN A 21 -1.63 23.41 8.05
CA ASN A 21 -1.41 23.05 6.63
C ASN A 21 -0.49 21.82 6.43
N LEU A 22 -0.13 21.10 7.50
CA LEU A 22 0.67 19.87 7.42
C LEU A 22 -0.19 18.64 7.71
N ALA A 23 -0.14 17.65 6.82
CA ALA A 23 -0.78 16.35 7.03
C ALA A 23 0.27 15.25 7.23
N LYS A 24 0.12 14.46 8.28
CA LYS A 24 0.85 13.19 8.50
C LYS A 24 -0.08 12.05 8.12
N VAL A 25 0.26 11.31 7.07
CA VAL A 25 -0.46 10.12 6.62
C VAL A 25 0.37 8.90 6.95
N VAL A 26 -0.27 7.86 7.50
CA VAL A 26 0.38 6.56 7.77
C VAL A 26 -0.28 5.51 6.88
N GLY A 27 0.53 4.69 6.23
CA GLY A 27 0.07 3.58 5.42
C GLY A 27 0.83 2.31 5.75
N TRP A 28 0.12 1.19 5.79
CA TRP A 28 0.68 -0.15 5.94
C TRP A 28 0.69 -0.85 4.59
N TYR A 29 1.62 -1.77 4.40
CA TYR A 29 1.61 -2.69 3.27
C TYR A 29 2.26 -4.00 3.68
N ASP A 30 1.76 -5.09 3.13
CA ASP A 30 2.47 -6.36 3.19
C ASP A 30 3.63 -6.31 2.19
N ASN A 31 4.85 -6.22 2.71
CA ASN A 31 6.06 -6.08 1.90
C ASN A 31 6.40 -7.35 1.11
N GLU A 32 5.86 -8.52 1.50
CA GLU A 32 6.05 -9.77 0.76
C GLU A 32 4.93 -9.94 -0.27
N TRP A 33 3.68 -9.88 0.18
CA TRP A 33 2.52 -10.25 -0.63
C TRP A 33 2.05 -9.13 -1.55
N GLY A 34 1.92 -7.91 -1.04
CA GLY A 34 1.51 -6.75 -1.84
C GLY A 34 2.49 -6.49 -2.98
N TYR A 35 3.79 -6.59 -2.70
CA TYR A 35 4.84 -6.46 -3.72
C TYR A 35 4.79 -7.57 -4.76
N ALA A 36 4.66 -8.84 -4.35
CA ALA A 36 4.59 -9.97 -5.28
C ALA A 36 3.41 -9.84 -6.26
N ASN A 37 2.24 -9.38 -5.79
CA ASN A 37 1.09 -9.13 -6.66
C ASN A 37 1.39 -8.03 -7.70
N ARG A 38 2.00 -6.90 -7.29
CA ARG A 38 2.40 -5.83 -8.22
C ARG A 38 3.41 -6.31 -9.26
N LEU A 39 4.33 -7.20 -8.88
CA LEU A 39 5.30 -7.76 -9.80
C LEU A 39 4.62 -8.61 -10.89
N VAL A 40 3.63 -9.42 -10.53
CA VAL A 40 2.84 -10.21 -11.48
C VAL A 40 2.04 -9.32 -12.43
N GLU A 41 1.36 -8.30 -11.89
CA GLU A 41 0.61 -7.32 -12.71
C GLU A 41 1.53 -6.57 -13.68
N MET A 42 2.72 -6.16 -13.22
CA MET A 42 3.71 -5.51 -14.09
C MET A 42 4.20 -6.45 -15.19
N ALA A 43 4.44 -7.73 -14.88
CA ALA A 43 4.83 -8.73 -15.88
C ALA A 43 3.75 -8.95 -16.94
N GLN A 44 2.48 -8.93 -16.54
CA GLN A 44 1.33 -8.99 -17.45
C GLN A 44 1.26 -7.75 -18.33
N TYR A 45 1.39 -6.56 -17.73
CA TYR A 45 1.37 -5.28 -18.45
C TYR A 45 2.47 -5.16 -19.51
N ILE A 46 3.67 -5.69 -19.24
CA ILE A 46 4.79 -5.67 -20.21
C ILE A 46 4.61 -6.71 -21.32
N ASN A 47 3.82 -7.76 -21.09
CA ASN A 47 3.54 -8.81 -22.07
C ASN A 47 2.37 -8.47 -23.03
N GLU A 48 1.75 -7.29 -22.85
CA GLU A 48 0.81 -6.68 -23.80
C GLU A 48 1.54 -5.80 -24.81
#